data_AF-A0A2V3J5B4-F1
#
_entry.id   AF-A0A2V3J5B4-F1
#
_cell.length_a   1.000
_cell.length_b   1.000
_cell.length_c   1.000
_cell.angle_alpha   90.00
_cell.angle_beta   90.00
_cell.angle_gamma   90.00
#
_symmetry.space_group_name_H-M   'P 1'
#
loop_
_entity.id
_entity.type
_entity.pdbx_description
1 polymer ?
#
loop_
_entity_poly.entity_id
_entity_poly.type
_entity_poly.pdbx_seq_one_letter_code
_entity_poly.pdbx_strand_id
1 'polypeptide(L)'
;MTLTIPLRPSVTSLVITITSLVVELACLSALFIFNAVCECRSLRNGNRVSVARHRLRIKILTILATLTFVGLEVITSANSHTKPVTESTLSPCIRSVTKQNFDNINSSFDDQTVTNGRDNIGISCVNVGGGEVFVKNGNYSLDTLDVQCGAKPIFSYVSAEKEFLPPASPGVITHCEQDEFLNMGTCASVSLQNKTRLLISERFSEESNFEIDAEFRPTQLFMTIGEDQLESIAKQLLTLYTIGVSDEAEVRRRILTDGIRSQCSFDAETHEFTEIKLWAFILTVIIWAMCITFFLVMLFVRRGVFYDMSNALHWAEKTVYRQLEDDTGTEKGQVRMFVELKGKTDGRTLVAVVHEQVRSKNQDGPENHSFQV
;
A
#
# COMPACT_ATOMS: atom_id res chain seq x y z
N MET A 1 -10.04 14.35 6.56
CA MET A 1 -9.57 13.41 7.61
C MET A 1 -9.61 12.00 7.03
N THR A 2 -8.51 11.27 7.19
CA THR A 2 -8.34 9.90 6.70
C THR A 2 -8.15 8.96 7.89
N LEU A 3 -8.49 7.69 7.69
CA LEU A 3 -8.30 6.60 8.63
C LEU A 3 -7.25 5.65 8.03
N THR A 4 -6.19 5.37 8.78
CA THR A 4 -5.16 4.40 8.40
C THR A 4 -5.46 3.07 9.07
N ILE A 5 -5.62 2.02 8.27
CA ILE A 5 -5.82 0.65 8.74
C ILE A 5 -4.50 -0.09 8.55
N PRO A 6 -3.92 -0.71 9.61
CA PRO A 6 -2.64 -1.39 9.56
C PRO A 6 -2.75 -2.78 8.90
N LEU A 7 -3.40 -2.83 7.74
CA LEU A 7 -3.60 -4.02 6.92
C LEU A 7 -3.33 -3.69 5.46
N ARG A 8 -2.84 -4.68 4.72
CA ARG A 8 -2.64 -4.57 3.27
C ARG A 8 -3.97 -4.23 2.57
N PRO A 9 -3.96 -3.39 1.51
CA PRO A 9 -5.17 -3.02 0.77
C PRO A 9 -6.03 -4.20 0.32
N SER A 10 -5.39 -5.28 -0.15
CA SER A 10 -6.08 -6.51 -0.56
C SER A 10 -6.83 -7.20 0.59
N VAL A 11 -6.23 -7.23 1.78
CA VAL A 11 -6.85 -7.83 2.97
C VAL A 11 -8.00 -6.95 3.47
N THR A 12 -7.81 -5.63 3.51
CA THR A 12 -8.85 -4.68 3.92
C THR A 12 -10.06 -4.74 2.99
N SER A 13 -9.83 -4.76 1.67
CA SER A 13 -10.90 -4.89 0.67
C SER A 13 -11.68 -6.19 0.84
N LEU A 14 -10.99 -7.32 1.05
CA LEU A 14 -11.62 -8.61 1.29
C LEU A 14 -12.53 -8.59 2.53
N VAL A 15 -12.05 -8.03 3.65
CA VAL A 15 -12.83 -7.94 4.89
C VAL A 15 -14.08 -7.06 4.70
N ILE A 16 -13.95 -5.93 4.00
CA ILE A 16 -15.08 -5.04 3.70
C ILE A 16 -16.10 -5.77 2.82
N THR A 17 -15.67 -6.46 1.76
CA THR A 17 -16.58 -7.21 0.86
C THR A 17 -17.29 -8.35 1.57
N ILE A 18 -16.59 -9.16 2.39
CA ILE A 18 -17.22 -10.23 3.17
C ILE A 18 -18.27 -9.66 4.13
N THR A 19 -17.93 -8.56 4.81
CA THR A 19 -18.87 -7.90 5.75
C THR A 19 -20.07 -7.34 5.00
N SER A 20 -19.86 -6.67 3.88
CA SER A 20 -20.93 -6.17 3.00
C SER A 20 -21.86 -7.28 2.53
N LEU A 21 -21.31 -8.43 2.11
CA LEU A 21 -22.10 -9.59 1.68
C LEU A 21 -22.99 -10.13 2.81
N VAL A 22 -22.45 -10.28 4.01
CA VAL A 22 -23.24 -10.76 5.17
C VAL A 22 -24.37 -9.80 5.50
N VAL A 23 -24.08 -8.49 5.49
CA VAL A 23 -25.07 -7.43 5.75
C VAL A 23 -26.11 -7.38 4.64
N GLU A 24 -25.72 -7.55 3.38
CA GLU A 24 -26.62 -7.60 2.22
C GLU A 24 -27.63 -8.75 2.37
N LEU A 25 -27.16 -9.95 2.70
CA LEU A 25 -28.00 -11.12 2.93
C LEU A 25 -28.97 -10.89 4.09
N ALA A 26 -28.52 -10.24 5.17
CA ALA A 26 -29.38 -9.86 6.29
C ALA A 26 -30.46 -8.85 5.87
N CYS A 27 -30.08 -7.83 5.09
CA CYS A 27 -30.97 -6.80 4.56
C CYS A 27 -32.04 -7.41 3.63
N LEU A 28 -31.64 -8.27 2.68
CA LEU A 28 -32.55 -8.98 1.79
C LEU A 28 -33.55 -9.85 2.56
N SER A 29 -33.06 -10.60 3.55
CA SER A 29 -33.91 -11.41 4.42
C SER A 29 -34.94 -10.56 5.17
N ALA A 30 -34.51 -9.40 5.68
CA ALA A 30 -35.39 -8.45 6.35
C ALA A 30 -36.44 -7.87 5.42
N LEU A 31 -36.05 -7.48 4.19
CA LEU A 31 -36.96 -6.95 3.16
C LEU A 31 -38.03 -7.97 2.76
N PHE A 32 -37.68 -9.25 2.67
CA PHE A 32 -38.66 -10.31 2.38
C PHE A 32 -39.67 -10.48 3.52
N ILE A 33 -39.21 -10.48 4.77
CA ILE A 33 -40.10 -10.52 5.94
C ILE A 33 -40.99 -9.28 5.97
N PHE A 34 -40.43 -8.09 5.75
CA PHE A 34 -41.18 -6.85 5.71
C PHE A 34 -42.29 -6.86 4.65
N ASN A 35 -41.96 -7.27 3.42
CA ASN A 35 -42.95 -7.37 2.35
C ASN A 35 -44.06 -8.36 2.70
N ALA A 36 -43.72 -9.52 3.29
CA ALA A 36 -44.68 -10.50 3.77
C ALA A 36 -45.61 -9.94 4.87
N VAL A 37 -45.06 -9.19 5.82
CA VAL A 37 -45.84 -8.52 6.89
C VAL A 37 -46.79 -7.48 6.29
N CYS A 38 -46.32 -6.65 5.35
CA CYS A 38 -47.15 -5.66 4.67
C CYS A 38 -48.31 -6.31 3.90
N GLU A 39 -48.06 -7.41 3.21
CA GLU A 39 -49.09 -8.13 2.47
C GLU A 39 -50.09 -8.85 3.40
N CYS A 40 -49.62 -9.48 4.48
CA CYS A 40 -50.49 -10.01 5.53
C CYS A 40 -51.43 -8.95 6.08
N ARG A 41 -50.90 -7.74 6.35
CA ARG A 41 -51.71 -6.63 6.87
C ARG A 41 -52.71 -6.11 5.83
N SER A 42 -52.32 -6.08 4.55
CA SER A 42 -53.22 -5.72 3.45
C SER A 42 -54.38 -6.71 3.34
N LEU A 43 -54.10 -8.02 3.40
CA LEU A 43 -55.12 -9.07 3.40
C LEU A 43 -56.04 -8.98 4.62
N ARG A 44 -55.49 -8.72 5.80
CA ARG A 44 -56.28 -8.54 7.03
C ARG A 44 -57.28 -7.39 6.91
N ASN A 45 -56.95 -6.37 6.13
CA ASN A 45 -57.83 -5.22 5.87
C ASN A 45 -58.81 -5.46 4.71
N GLY A 46 -58.89 -6.68 4.16
CA GLY A 46 -59.80 -7.02 3.06
C GLY A 46 -59.31 -6.63 1.66
N ASN A 47 -58.07 -6.13 1.52
CA ASN A 47 -57.53 -5.77 0.21
C ASN A 47 -57.05 -7.01 -0.54
N ARG A 48 -57.22 -7.01 -1.88
CA ARG A 48 -56.73 -8.09 -2.75
C ARG A 48 -55.21 -8.01 -2.94
N VAL A 49 -54.52 -9.14 -2.82
CA VAL A 49 -53.07 -9.27 -3.09
C VAL A 49 -52.86 -10.18 -4.30
N SER A 50 -52.03 -9.75 -5.25
CA SER A 50 -51.70 -10.53 -6.46
C SER A 50 -50.32 -11.17 -6.33
N VAL A 51 -50.25 -12.49 -6.54
CA VAL A 51 -48.99 -13.26 -6.53
C VAL A 51 -47.99 -12.73 -7.57
N ALA A 52 -48.47 -12.30 -8.74
CA ALA A 52 -47.61 -11.72 -9.77
C ALA A 52 -46.96 -10.41 -9.32
N ARG A 53 -47.72 -9.54 -8.64
CA ARG A 53 -47.20 -8.29 -8.07
C ARG A 53 -46.25 -8.53 -6.91
N HIS A 54 -46.53 -9.51 -6.05
CA HIS A 54 -45.63 -9.94 -4.98
C HIS A 54 -44.26 -10.36 -5.52
N ARG A 55 -44.25 -11.27 -6.49
CA ARG A 55 -43.00 -11.73 -7.15
C ARG A 55 -42.24 -10.59 -7.81
N LEU A 56 -42.95 -9.66 -8.47
CA LEU A 56 -42.33 -8.49 -9.08
C LEU A 56 -41.69 -7.58 -8.03
N ARG A 57 -42.36 -7.31 -6.91
CA ARG A 57 -41.82 -6.50 -5.81
C ARG A 57 -40.58 -7.12 -5.20
N ILE A 58 -40.60 -8.44 -4.94
CA ILE A 58 -39.42 -9.16 -4.44
C ILE A 58 -38.24 -9.02 -5.39
N LYS A 59 -38.47 -9.19 -6.70
CA LYS A 59 -37.42 -9.02 -7.71
C LYS A 59 -36.86 -7.59 -7.71
N ILE A 60 -37.73 -6.58 -7.69
CA ILE A 60 -37.31 -5.17 -7.66
C ILE A 60 -36.53 -4.85 -6.39
N LEU A 61 -37.01 -5.29 -5.21
CA LEU A 61 -36.32 -5.10 -3.93
C LEU A 61 -34.94 -5.75 -3.92
N THR A 62 -34.83 -6.96 -4.47
CA THR A 62 -33.56 -7.68 -4.58
C THR A 62 -32.58 -6.90 -5.47
N ILE A 63 -33.03 -6.45 -6.65
CA ILE A 63 -32.20 -5.65 -7.56
C ILE A 63 -31.75 -4.35 -6.89
N LEU A 64 -32.67 -3.62 -6.24
CA LEU A 64 -32.32 -2.37 -5.55
C LEU A 64 -31.32 -2.57 -4.42
N ALA A 65 -31.49 -3.62 -3.60
CA ALA A 65 -30.54 -3.96 -2.54
C ALA A 65 -29.16 -4.27 -3.13
N THR A 66 -29.08 -5.17 -4.11
CA THR A 66 -27.80 -5.52 -4.77
C THR A 66 -27.10 -4.30 -5.37
N LEU A 67 -27.81 -3.43 -6.09
CA LEU A 67 -27.25 -2.19 -6.64
C LEU A 67 -26.75 -1.24 -5.56
N THR A 68 -27.42 -1.20 -4.40
CA THR A 68 -26.99 -0.37 -3.27
C THR A 68 -25.68 -0.87 -2.67
N PHE A 69 -25.52 -2.19 -2.49
CA PHE A 69 -24.29 -2.77 -1.96
C PHE A 69 -23.13 -2.69 -2.96
N VAL A 70 -23.40 -2.90 -4.26
CA VAL A 70 -22.41 -2.62 -5.32
C VAL A 70 -21.98 -1.15 -5.29
N GLY A 71 -22.91 -0.22 -5.16
CA GLY A 71 -22.59 1.20 -5.02
C GLY A 71 -21.73 1.50 -3.79
N LEU A 72 -22.00 0.83 -2.67
CA LEU A 72 -21.21 0.96 -1.45
C LEU A 72 -19.77 0.42 -1.62
N GLU A 73 -19.60 -0.71 -2.30
CA GLU A 73 -18.29 -1.26 -2.64
C GLU A 73 -17.51 -0.32 -3.57
N VAL A 74 -18.16 0.23 -4.58
CA VAL A 74 -17.53 1.21 -5.48
C VAL A 74 -17.10 2.46 -4.71
N ILE A 75 -17.95 3.01 -3.84
CA ILE A 75 -17.62 4.20 -3.05
C ILE A 75 -16.45 3.91 -2.09
N THR A 76 -16.47 2.78 -1.40
CA THR A 76 -15.38 2.41 -0.47
C THR A 76 -14.07 2.16 -1.21
N SER A 77 -14.11 1.42 -2.33
CA SER A 77 -12.95 1.16 -3.17
C SER A 77 -12.36 2.44 -3.76
N ALA A 78 -13.19 3.32 -4.31
CA ALA A 78 -12.75 4.59 -4.93
C ALA A 78 -12.14 5.57 -3.92
N ASN A 79 -12.44 5.40 -2.62
CA ASN A 79 -11.89 6.22 -1.54
C ASN A 79 -10.86 5.48 -0.69
N SER A 80 -10.41 4.31 -1.14
CA SER A 80 -9.30 3.56 -0.54
C SER A 80 -8.03 3.76 -1.36
N HIS A 81 -6.93 4.08 -0.68
CA HIS A 81 -5.62 4.28 -1.28
C HIS A 81 -4.56 3.48 -0.53
N THR A 82 -3.54 3.02 -1.26
CA THR A 82 -2.36 2.42 -0.66
C THR A 82 -1.44 3.53 -0.17
N LYS A 83 -1.08 3.50 1.10
CA LYS A 83 -0.05 4.37 1.67
C LYS A 83 1.16 3.52 2.02
N PRO A 84 2.30 3.68 1.31
CA PRO A 84 3.54 3.06 1.73
C PRO A 84 3.99 3.76 3.01
N VAL A 85 4.28 2.97 4.03
CA VAL A 85 4.98 3.44 5.23
C VAL A 85 6.28 2.68 5.28
N THR A 86 7.36 3.42 5.05
CA THR A 86 8.72 2.95 5.29
C THR A 86 8.97 3.13 6.77
N GLU A 87 9.10 2.02 7.49
CA GLU A 87 9.60 2.07 8.86
C GLU A 87 11.13 2.18 8.78
N SER A 88 11.71 3.22 9.37
CA SER A 88 13.16 3.33 9.46
C SER A 88 13.64 2.43 10.59
N THR A 89 14.48 1.43 10.27
CA THR A 89 15.13 0.60 11.29
C THR A 89 16.53 1.12 11.53
N LEU A 90 16.87 1.30 12.81
CA LEU A 90 18.23 1.63 13.22
C LEU A 90 19.06 0.36 13.26
N SER A 91 20.05 0.25 12.39
CA SER A 91 20.97 -0.89 12.32
C SER A 91 22.42 -0.43 12.52
N PRO A 92 23.29 -1.27 13.14
CA PRO A 92 24.72 -1.02 13.18
C PRO A 92 25.28 -0.89 11.75
N CYS A 93 26.08 0.15 11.53
CA CYS A 93 26.57 0.51 10.20
C CYS A 93 28.00 1.05 10.24
N ILE A 94 28.64 1.03 9.07
CA ILE A 94 29.77 1.90 8.76
C ILE A 94 29.22 3.12 8.01
N ARG A 95 29.46 4.31 8.53
CA ARG A 95 29.13 5.56 7.85
C ARG A 95 30.39 6.14 7.22
N SER A 96 30.36 6.38 5.92
CA SER A 96 31.36 7.21 5.25
C SER A 96 31.08 8.66 5.63
N VAL A 97 32.09 9.32 6.20
CA VAL A 97 32.06 10.72 6.55
C VAL A 97 33.20 11.46 5.86
N THR A 98 33.04 12.76 5.69
CA THR A 98 34.17 13.63 5.34
C THR A 98 35.22 13.55 6.44
N LYS A 99 36.48 13.36 6.07
CA LYS A 99 37.59 13.35 7.02
C LYS A 99 37.73 14.74 7.64
N GLN A 100 37.66 14.82 8.98
CA GLN A 100 37.80 16.08 9.73
C GLN A 100 39.15 16.22 10.41
N ASN A 101 39.80 15.10 10.73
CA ASN A 101 41.13 15.06 11.34
C ASN A 101 42.09 14.34 10.40
N PHE A 102 42.98 15.10 9.78
CA PHE A 102 43.97 14.60 8.81
C PHE A 102 45.27 14.15 9.49
N ASP A 103 45.46 14.44 10.78
CA ASP A 103 46.69 14.11 11.52
C ASP A 103 46.75 12.65 11.95
N ASN A 104 45.59 11.98 12.04
CA ASN A 104 45.52 10.57 12.40
C ASN A 104 45.52 9.71 11.13
N ILE A 105 46.70 9.21 10.79
CA ILE A 105 46.90 8.34 9.62
C ILE A 105 46.44 6.91 9.93
N ASN A 106 46.52 6.44 11.19
CA ASN A 106 46.33 5.02 11.52
C ASN A 106 44.92 4.64 11.99
N SER A 107 44.07 5.59 12.40
CA SER A 107 42.83 5.24 13.10
C SER A 107 41.77 4.48 12.29
N SER A 108 41.84 4.46 10.96
CA SER A 108 40.88 3.71 10.12
C SER A 108 41.48 2.57 9.28
N PHE A 109 42.79 2.32 9.38
CA PHE A 109 43.43 1.18 8.71
C PHE A 109 43.50 -0.08 9.58
N ASP A 110 43.42 0.05 10.91
CA ASP A 110 43.54 -1.10 11.82
C ASP A 110 42.26 -1.95 11.94
N ASP A 111 41.09 -1.37 11.62
CA ASP A 111 39.81 -2.09 11.65
C ASP A 111 39.37 -2.51 10.24
N GLN A 112 39.71 -3.74 9.86
CA GLN A 112 39.31 -4.33 8.57
C GLN A 112 37.80 -4.23 8.29
N THR A 113 36.95 -4.22 9.33
CA THR A 113 35.49 -4.11 9.14
C THR A 113 35.12 -2.72 8.65
N VAL A 114 35.75 -1.68 9.22
CA VAL A 114 35.55 -0.28 8.82
C VAL A 114 36.12 -0.06 7.42
N THR A 115 37.32 -0.59 7.14
CA THR A 115 37.94 -0.49 5.82
C THR A 115 37.04 -1.13 4.75
N ASN A 116 36.62 -2.39 4.94
CA ASN A 116 35.75 -3.09 3.99
C ASN A 116 34.40 -2.38 3.79
N GLY A 117 33.79 -1.89 4.88
CA GLY A 117 32.54 -1.13 4.79
C GLY A 117 32.70 0.17 4.01
N ARG A 118 33.79 0.91 4.24
CA ARG A 118 34.13 2.13 3.49
C ARG A 118 34.40 1.84 2.01
N ASP A 119 35.04 0.72 1.71
CA ASP A 119 35.35 0.29 0.35
C ASP A 119 34.08 -0.07 -0.42
N ASN A 120 33.16 -0.80 0.22
CA ASN A 120 31.83 -1.07 -0.34
C ASN A 120 31.05 0.21 -0.63
N ILE A 121 31.07 1.19 0.28
CA ILE A 121 30.47 2.52 0.03
C ILE A 121 31.14 3.21 -1.15
N GLY A 122 32.48 3.19 -1.20
CA GLY A 122 33.27 3.79 -2.26
C GLY A 122 32.99 3.21 -3.65
N ILE A 123 32.61 1.94 -3.74
CA ILE A 123 32.25 1.28 -5.00
C ILE A 123 30.79 1.56 -5.36
N SER A 124 29.86 1.45 -4.39
CA SER A 124 28.43 1.58 -4.64
C SER A 124 27.95 3.03 -4.79
N CYS A 125 28.63 4.00 -4.18
CA CYS A 125 28.19 5.40 -4.14
C CYS A 125 28.94 6.32 -5.10
N VAL A 126 29.21 5.80 -6.31
CA VAL A 126 29.83 6.54 -7.40
C VAL A 126 28.83 6.72 -8.53
N ASN A 127 28.80 7.92 -9.10
CA ASN A 127 28.05 8.21 -10.32
C ASN A 127 28.98 8.78 -11.38
N VAL A 128 28.84 8.35 -12.63
CA VAL A 128 29.64 8.84 -13.76
C VAL A 128 28.72 9.51 -14.75
N GLY A 129 28.96 10.80 -15.03
CA GLY A 129 28.14 11.59 -15.95
C GLY A 129 29.00 12.59 -16.70
N GLY A 130 28.90 12.61 -18.04
CA GLY A 130 29.61 13.60 -18.86
C GLY A 130 31.14 13.55 -18.78
N GLY A 131 31.72 12.40 -18.41
CA GLY A 131 33.17 12.25 -18.20
C GLY A 131 33.66 12.65 -16.80
N GLU A 132 32.77 13.13 -15.94
CA GLU A 132 33.04 13.46 -14.55
C GLU A 132 32.57 12.33 -13.62
N VAL A 133 33.39 12.02 -12.62
CA VAL A 133 33.10 11.04 -11.57
C VAL A 133 32.66 11.80 -10.32
N PHE A 134 31.49 11.46 -9.79
CA PHE A 134 30.92 12.02 -8.57
C PHE A 134 30.92 10.97 -7.47
N VAL A 135 31.63 11.24 -6.38
CA VAL A 135 31.71 10.33 -5.22
C VAL A 135 30.82 10.87 -4.11
N LYS A 136 29.94 10.02 -3.58
CA LYS A 136 28.99 10.39 -2.51
C LYS A 136 29.34 9.67 -1.21
N ASN A 137 28.94 10.27 -0.08
CA ASN A 137 28.94 9.56 1.20
C ASN A 137 27.86 8.49 1.19
N GLY A 138 27.93 7.54 2.12
CA GLY A 138 26.94 6.49 2.26
C GLY A 138 27.05 5.77 3.59
N ASN A 139 26.09 4.88 3.81
CA ASN A 139 26.01 4.00 4.97
C ASN A 139 26.06 2.56 4.48
N TYR A 140 26.91 1.73 5.09
CA TYR A 140 26.98 0.29 4.86
C TYR A 140 26.42 -0.44 6.07
N SER A 141 25.37 -1.23 5.86
CA SER A 141 24.73 -2.04 6.91
C SER A 141 25.62 -3.21 7.28
N LEU A 142 25.92 -3.39 8.57
CA LEU A 142 26.67 -4.57 9.02
C LEU A 142 25.80 -5.83 9.10
N ASP A 143 24.47 -5.66 9.16
CA ASP A 143 23.53 -6.77 9.29
C ASP A 143 23.04 -7.27 7.91
N THR A 144 22.64 -6.34 7.03
CA THR A 144 22.08 -6.68 5.70
C THR A 144 23.09 -6.61 4.57
N LEU A 145 24.27 -6.00 4.81
CA LEU A 145 25.30 -5.73 3.81
C LEU A 145 24.88 -4.76 2.70
N ASP A 146 23.75 -4.06 2.88
CA ASP A 146 23.28 -3.05 1.93
C ASP A 146 24.05 -1.74 2.05
N VAL A 147 24.20 -1.04 0.93
CA VAL A 147 24.75 0.32 0.88
C VAL A 147 23.65 1.32 0.56
N GLN A 148 23.43 2.30 1.44
CA GLN A 148 22.57 3.44 1.19
C GLN A 148 23.42 4.67 0.89
N CYS A 149 23.34 5.17 -0.35
CA CYS A 149 24.11 6.33 -0.78
C CYS A 149 23.41 7.64 -0.43
N GLY A 150 24.20 8.63 -0.01
CA GLY A 150 23.75 9.99 0.21
C GLY A 150 23.31 10.67 -1.08
N ALA A 151 22.48 11.70 -0.97
CA ALA A 151 21.98 12.42 -2.13
C ALA A 151 23.07 13.28 -2.81
N LYS A 152 23.93 13.92 -2.00
CA LYS A 152 24.92 14.91 -2.45
C LYS A 152 26.31 14.30 -2.58
N PRO A 153 27.08 14.67 -3.63
CA PRO A 153 28.49 14.31 -3.73
C PRO A 153 29.33 15.02 -2.67
N ILE A 154 30.44 14.40 -2.32
CA ILE A 154 31.49 14.96 -1.45
C ILE A 154 32.54 15.65 -2.31
N PHE A 155 32.93 14.99 -3.39
CA PHE A 155 33.87 15.49 -4.38
C PHE A 155 33.56 14.92 -5.76
N SER A 156 34.09 15.57 -6.79
CA SER A 156 34.10 15.08 -8.16
C SER A 156 35.43 15.36 -8.86
N TYR A 157 35.71 14.61 -9.91
CA TYR A 157 36.93 14.76 -10.70
C TYR A 157 36.75 14.21 -12.11
N VAL A 158 37.57 14.71 -13.04
CA VAL A 158 37.69 14.22 -14.40
C VAL A 158 39.04 13.49 -14.52
N SER A 159 39.02 12.19 -14.78
CA SER A 159 40.24 11.36 -14.71
C SER A 159 41.34 11.78 -15.70
N ALA A 160 40.98 12.41 -16.82
CA ALA A 160 41.93 12.85 -17.83
C ALA A 160 42.41 14.30 -17.62
N GLU A 161 41.84 15.04 -16.66
CA GLU A 161 42.18 16.42 -16.40
C GLU A 161 43.48 16.51 -15.60
N LYS A 162 44.40 17.34 -16.10
CA LYS A 162 45.74 17.50 -15.54
C LYS A 162 46.09 18.98 -15.54
N GLU A 163 46.76 19.43 -14.49
CA GLU A 163 47.36 20.76 -14.42
C GLU A 163 48.85 20.64 -14.09
N PHE A 164 49.65 21.53 -14.64
CA PHE A 164 51.09 21.54 -14.45
C PHE A 164 51.45 22.80 -13.67
N LEU A 165 51.99 22.61 -12.46
CA LEU A 165 52.35 23.70 -11.56
C LEU A 165 53.72 23.41 -10.93
N PRO A 166 54.60 24.41 -10.79
CA PRO A 166 55.82 24.26 -10.00
C PRO A 166 55.46 23.99 -8.54
N PRO A 167 56.06 22.97 -7.88
CA PRO A 167 55.84 22.69 -6.46
C PRO A 167 56.20 23.86 -5.51
N ALA A 168 57.02 24.80 -5.97
CA ALA A 168 57.38 26.03 -5.25
C ALA A 168 56.38 27.19 -5.44
N SER A 169 55.28 26.98 -6.15
CA SER A 169 54.31 28.05 -6.41
C SER A 169 53.59 28.51 -5.12
N PRO A 170 53.24 29.80 -5.01
CA PRO A 170 52.48 30.30 -3.86
C PRO A 170 51.16 29.51 -3.67
N GLY A 171 50.91 29.05 -2.43
CA GLY A 171 49.71 28.26 -2.10
C GLY A 171 49.80 26.77 -2.44
N VAL A 172 50.96 26.28 -2.87
CA VAL A 172 51.28 24.85 -2.94
C VAL A 172 51.99 24.45 -1.65
N ILE A 173 51.49 23.41 -0.99
CA ILE A 173 52.11 22.80 0.19
C ILE A 173 52.73 21.49 -0.25
N THR A 174 54.03 21.35 -0.02
CA THR A 174 54.81 20.18 -0.42
C THR A 174 55.38 19.50 0.81
N HIS A 175 55.23 18.18 0.88
CA HIS A 175 55.85 17.34 1.90
C HIS A 175 56.77 16.33 1.24
N CYS A 176 57.98 16.19 1.76
CA CYS A 176 59.00 15.27 1.26
C CYS A 176 59.49 14.38 2.40
N GLU A 177 59.73 13.11 2.08
CA GLU A 177 60.31 12.12 2.98
C GLU A 177 61.51 11.48 2.29
N GLN A 178 62.63 11.43 2.99
CA GLN A 178 63.87 10.89 2.45
C GLN A 178 63.92 9.38 2.69
N ASP A 179 64.10 8.61 1.61
CA ASP A 179 64.36 7.19 1.73
C ASP A 179 65.84 6.97 2.09
N GLU A 180 66.09 6.56 3.34
CA GLU A 180 67.44 6.29 3.87
C GLU A 180 68.20 5.22 3.07
N PHE A 181 67.49 4.32 2.37
CA PHE A 181 68.11 3.24 1.59
C PHE A 181 68.50 3.68 0.19
N LEU A 182 67.70 4.55 -0.43
CA LEU A 182 67.90 4.99 -1.81
C LEU A 182 68.60 6.36 -1.92
N ASN A 183 68.78 7.08 -0.81
CA ASN A 183 69.24 8.48 -0.79
C ASN A 183 68.39 9.41 -1.69
N MET A 184 67.16 9.01 -2.02
CA MET A 184 66.23 9.77 -2.85
C MET A 184 65.06 10.23 -2.00
N GLY A 185 64.80 11.54 -2.01
CA GLY A 185 63.57 12.11 -1.44
C GLY A 185 62.38 11.84 -2.34
N THR A 186 61.28 11.35 -1.77
CA THR A 186 59.98 11.30 -2.44
C THR A 186 59.10 12.41 -1.89
N CYS A 187 58.50 13.18 -2.78
CA CYS A 187 57.68 14.33 -2.45
C CYS A 187 56.26 14.16 -2.99
N ALA A 188 55.31 14.80 -2.28
CA ALA A 188 53.96 14.99 -2.75
C ALA A 188 53.47 16.38 -2.36
N SER A 189 52.68 16.99 -3.25
CA SER A 189 52.22 18.37 -3.12
C SER A 189 50.71 18.45 -3.25
N VAL A 190 50.12 19.41 -2.54
CA VAL A 190 48.71 19.76 -2.68
C VAL A 190 48.52 21.27 -2.73
N SER A 191 47.44 21.70 -3.39
CA SER A 191 47.05 23.10 -3.42
C SER A 191 45.53 23.24 -3.41
N LEU A 192 45.02 24.25 -2.70
CA LEU A 192 43.59 24.53 -2.64
C LEU A 192 43.27 25.83 -3.36
N GLN A 193 42.63 25.73 -4.51
CA GLN A 193 42.16 26.88 -5.28
C GLN A 193 40.70 27.18 -4.94
N ASN A 194 40.39 28.47 -4.75
CA ASN A 194 39.02 28.97 -4.54
C ASN A 194 38.24 28.26 -3.42
N LYS A 195 38.93 27.67 -2.43
CA LYS A 195 38.40 26.86 -1.31
C LYS A 195 37.62 25.60 -1.69
N THR A 196 37.45 25.32 -2.98
CA THR A 196 36.60 24.23 -3.47
C THR A 196 37.28 23.36 -4.51
N ARG A 197 38.49 23.69 -4.96
CA ARG A 197 39.21 22.88 -5.94
C ARG A 197 40.56 22.47 -5.37
N LEU A 198 40.68 21.20 -5.01
CA LEU A 198 41.90 20.60 -4.48
C LEU A 198 42.71 20.00 -5.62
N LEU A 199 43.96 20.43 -5.73
CA LEU A 199 44.94 19.87 -6.64
C LEU A 199 45.83 18.91 -5.85
N ILE A 200 45.96 17.69 -6.34
CA ILE A 200 46.77 16.62 -5.74
C ILE A 200 47.87 16.26 -6.74
N SER A 201 49.14 16.39 -6.38
CA SER A 201 50.23 16.00 -7.29
C SER A 201 50.39 14.49 -7.34
N GLU A 202 50.92 13.98 -8.45
CA GLU A 202 51.57 12.67 -8.43
C GLU A 202 52.84 12.70 -7.55
N ARG A 203 53.34 11.53 -7.18
CA ARG A 203 54.64 11.43 -6.48
C ARG A 203 55.77 11.89 -7.41
N PHE A 204 56.70 12.68 -6.89
CA PHE A 204 57.89 13.12 -7.62
C PHE A 204 59.14 13.03 -6.74
N SER A 205 60.32 13.09 -7.35
CA SER A 205 61.58 13.02 -6.63
C SER A 205 62.02 14.41 -6.20
N GLU A 206 62.66 14.52 -5.03
CA GLU A 206 63.26 15.77 -4.57
C GLU A 206 64.39 16.27 -5.51
N GLU A 207 65.04 15.35 -6.24
CA GLU A 207 66.09 15.69 -7.21
C GLU A 207 65.56 16.31 -8.50
N SER A 208 64.28 16.10 -8.83
CA SER A 208 63.65 16.90 -9.88
C SER A 208 63.50 18.31 -9.34
N ASN A 209 64.39 19.22 -9.75
CA ASN A 209 64.39 20.64 -9.37
C ASN A 209 62.95 21.14 -9.20
N PHE A 210 62.62 21.74 -8.05
CA PHE A 210 61.30 22.33 -7.73
C PHE A 210 60.80 23.38 -8.75
N GLU A 211 61.60 23.65 -9.78
CA GLU A 211 61.30 24.46 -10.96
C GLU A 211 60.60 23.68 -12.09
N ILE A 212 60.64 22.34 -12.08
CA ILE A 212 59.93 21.51 -13.06
C ILE A 212 58.47 21.43 -12.64
N ASP A 213 57.57 21.66 -13.61
CA ASP A 213 56.13 21.55 -13.37
C ASP A 213 55.76 20.14 -12.92
N ALA A 214 55.25 20.01 -11.70
CA ALA A 214 54.65 18.78 -11.22
C ALA A 214 53.25 18.62 -11.79
N GLU A 215 52.88 17.36 -12.02
CA GLU A 215 51.58 17.00 -12.56
C GLU A 215 50.55 16.92 -11.42
N PHE A 216 49.58 17.82 -11.46
CA PHE A 216 48.47 17.89 -10.51
C PHE A 216 47.18 17.36 -11.11
N ARG A 217 46.39 16.77 -10.24
CA ARG A 217 45.08 16.20 -10.50
C ARG A 217 44.00 17.04 -9.82
N PRO A 218 43.20 17.77 -10.59
CA PRO A 218 42.12 18.56 -10.02
C PRO A 218 41.01 17.69 -9.42
N THR A 219 40.50 18.13 -8.28
CA THR A 219 39.38 17.52 -7.57
C THR A 219 38.45 18.63 -7.08
N GLN A 220 37.23 18.67 -7.60
CA GLN A 220 36.20 19.59 -7.14
C GLN A 220 35.62 19.06 -5.82
N LEU A 221 35.59 19.90 -4.80
CA LEU A 221 35.08 19.62 -3.48
C LEU A 221 33.70 20.27 -3.30
N PHE A 222 32.78 19.53 -2.70
CA PHE A 222 31.47 20.00 -2.26
C PHE A 222 31.43 20.17 -0.72
N MET A 223 32.61 20.21 -0.12
CA MET A 223 32.86 20.38 1.31
C MET A 223 33.93 21.46 1.52
N THR A 224 33.98 22.01 2.73
CA THR A 224 34.99 23.01 3.10
C THR A 224 36.20 22.32 3.71
N ILE A 225 37.37 22.56 3.13
CA ILE A 225 38.67 22.19 3.69
C ILE A 225 39.38 23.48 4.11
N GLY A 226 39.97 23.49 5.31
CA GLY A 226 40.77 24.61 5.80
C GLY A 226 42.17 24.58 5.19
N GLU A 227 42.77 25.76 4.97
CA GLU A 227 44.17 25.85 4.49
C GLU A 227 45.16 25.25 5.50
N ASP A 228 44.82 25.29 6.79
CA ASP A 228 45.54 24.65 7.89
C ASP A 228 45.62 23.12 7.77
N GLN A 229 44.74 22.50 6.99
CA GLN A 229 44.70 21.04 6.80
C GLN A 229 45.57 20.56 5.63
N LEU A 230 46.08 21.47 4.79
CA LEU A 230 46.82 21.10 3.56
C LEU A 230 48.15 20.40 3.85
N GLU A 231 48.84 20.77 4.93
CA GLU A 231 50.08 20.12 5.35
C GLU A 231 49.83 18.64 5.72
N SER A 232 48.81 18.40 6.53
CA SER A 232 48.40 17.04 6.93
C SER A 232 47.92 16.22 5.73
N ILE A 233 47.22 16.85 4.78
CA ILE A 233 46.82 16.21 3.51
C ILE A 233 48.05 15.82 2.68
N ALA A 234 49.04 16.71 2.51
CA ALA A 234 50.27 16.43 1.76
C ALA A 234 51.05 15.26 2.39
N LYS A 235 51.17 15.25 3.72
CA LYS A 235 51.79 14.16 4.47
C LYS A 235 51.06 12.83 4.29
N GLN A 236 49.73 12.85 4.37
CA GLN A 236 48.92 11.65 4.17
C GLN A 236 49.02 11.14 2.74
N LEU A 237 49.02 12.04 1.74
CA LEU A 237 49.21 11.71 0.33
C LEU A 237 50.54 10.99 0.10
N LEU A 238 51.64 11.53 0.64
CA LEU A 238 52.96 10.90 0.54
C LEU A 238 52.94 9.51 1.20
N THR A 239 52.33 9.39 2.38
CA THR A 239 52.20 8.10 3.07
C THR A 239 51.42 7.07 2.25
N LEU A 240 50.37 7.48 1.53
CA LEU A 240 49.63 6.59 0.63
C LEU A 240 50.51 6.10 -0.53
N TYR A 241 51.34 6.96 -1.08
CA TYR A 241 52.28 6.58 -2.14
C TYR A 241 53.38 5.64 -1.65
N THR A 242 53.90 5.82 -0.44
CA THR A 242 54.94 4.94 0.12
C THR A 242 54.41 3.53 0.40
N ILE A 243 53.14 3.39 0.77
CA ILE A 243 52.47 2.07 0.91
C ILE A 243 51.95 1.49 -0.42
N GLY A 244 52.25 2.13 -1.56
CA GLY A 244 51.93 1.61 -2.90
C GLY A 244 50.51 1.91 -3.41
N VAL A 245 49.77 2.83 -2.79
CA VAL A 245 48.46 3.26 -3.28
C VAL A 245 48.67 4.34 -4.35
N SER A 246 48.59 3.95 -5.62
CA SER A 246 48.76 4.85 -6.77
C SER A 246 47.47 5.12 -7.55
N ASP A 247 46.42 4.33 -7.34
CA ASP A 247 45.13 4.56 -8.00
C ASP A 247 44.52 5.88 -7.54
N GLU A 248 44.24 6.78 -8.48
CA GLU A 248 43.88 8.14 -8.12
C GLU A 248 42.49 8.26 -7.47
N ALA A 249 41.57 7.35 -7.81
CA ALA A 249 40.24 7.33 -7.20
C ALA A 249 40.38 6.92 -5.73
N GLU A 250 41.21 5.91 -5.49
CA GLU A 250 41.52 5.39 -4.16
C GLU A 250 42.27 6.41 -3.29
N VAL A 251 43.27 7.12 -3.87
CA VAL A 251 43.98 8.19 -3.19
C VAL A 251 43.02 9.28 -2.73
N ARG A 252 42.18 9.80 -3.64
CA ARG A 252 41.17 10.83 -3.31
C ARG A 252 40.22 10.35 -2.22
N ARG A 253 39.74 9.12 -2.32
CA ARG A 253 38.83 8.52 -1.34
C ARG A 253 39.48 8.43 0.04
N ARG A 254 40.69 7.88 0.15
CA ARG A 254 41.39 7.71 1.44
C ARG A 254 41.81 9.03 2.09
N ILE A 255 42.07 10.06 1.30
CA ILE A 255 42.39 11.40 1.82
C ILE A 255 41.12 12.09 2.30
N LEU A 256 40.07 12.11 1.47
CA LEU A 256 38.91 12.98 1.69
C LEU A 256 37.80 12.34 2.53
N THR A 257 37.76 11.01 2.63
CA THR A 257 36.71 10.29 3.37
C THR A 257 37.28 9.37 4.44
N ASP A 258 36.50 9.20 5.50
CA ASP A 258 36.78 8.31 6.60
C ASP A 258 35.57 7.42 6.92
N GLY A 259 35.81 6.29 7.56
CA GLY A 259 34.77 5.36 7.98
C GLY A 259 34.60 5.38 9.50
N ILE A 260 33.38 5.58 9.98
CA ILE A 260 33.07 5.47 11.41
C ILE A 260 31.98 4.44 11.66
N ARG A 261 32.11 3.69 12.76
CA ARG A 261 31.02 2.83 13.26
C ARG A 261 29.94 3.72 13.86
N SER A 262 28.69 3.50 13.46
CA SER A 262 27.53 4.23 13.95
C SER A 262 26.29 3.35 13.97
N GLN A 263 25.17 3.88 14.46
CA GLN A 263 23.84 3.38 14.10
C GLN A 263 23.29 4.24 12.96
N CYS A 264 22.84 3.59 11.89
CA CYS A 264 22.25 4.26 10.73
C CYS A 264 20.80 3.81 10.56
N SER A 265 19.96 4.74 10.13
CA SER A 265 18.61 4.44 9.68
C SER A 265 18.69 3.89 8.27
N PHE A 266 18.29 2.63 8.07
CA PHE A 266 18.04 2.09 6.74
C PHE A 266 16.54 2.08 6.48
N ASP A 267 16.18 2.31 5.22
CA ASP A 267 14.81 2.14 4.76
C ASP A 267 14.47 0.65 4.88
N ALA A 268 13.70 0.27 5.92
CA ALA A 268 13.29 -1.11 6.08
C ALA A 268 12.23 -1.48 5.04
N GLU A 269 11.78 -2.74 5.09
CA GLU A 269 10.67 -3.22 4.25
C GLU A 269 9.51 -2.22 4.22
N THR A 270 9.15 -1.78 3.01
CA THR A 270 8.01 -0.90 2.83
C THR A 270 6.74 -1.65 3.14
N HIS A 271 6.07 -1.30 4.24
CA HIS A 271 4.76 -1.84 4.56
C HIS A 271 3.67 -1.04 3.86
N GLU A 272 2.76 -1.73 3.18
CA GLU A 272 1.61 -1.12 2.53
C GLU A 272 0.43 -1.09 3.50
N PHE A 273 0.00 0.11 3.91
CA PHE A 273 -1.22 0.30 4.68
C PHE A 273 -2.36 0.79 3.80
N THR A 274 -3.59 0.52 4.26
CA THR A 274 -4.79 1.03 3.60
C THR A 274 -5.18 2.36 4.23
N GLU A 275 -5.30 3.40 3.42
CA GLU A 275 -5.84 4.69 3.82
C GLU A 275 -7.24 4.87 3.22
N ILE A 276 -8.24 5.08 4.05
CA ILE A 276 -9.63 5.29 3.62
C ILE A 276 -10.10 6.65 4.13
N LYS A 277 -10.87 7.38 3.32
CA LYS A 277 -11.50 8.62 3.80
C LYS A 277 -12.47 8.30 4.94
N LEU A 278 -12.30 8.99 6.08
CA LEU A 278 -13.04 8.70 7.31
C LEU A 278 -14.56 8.76 7.10
N TRP A 279 -15.05 9.74 6.33
CA TRP A 279 -16.48 9.89 6.05
C TRP A 279 -17.05 8.70 5.26
N ALA A 280 -16.29 8.13 4.32
CA ALA A 280 -16.72 6.99 3.53
C ALA A 280 -16.81 5.74 4.40
N PHE A 281 -15.81 5.53 5.27
CA PHE A 281 -15.83 4.45 6.25
C PHE A 281 -17.01 4.57 7.22
N ILE A 282 -17.25 5.75 7.80
CA ILE A 282 -18.38 6.00 8.70
C ILE A 282 -19.71 5.74 7.99
N LEU A 283 -19.88 6.22 6.76
CA LEU A 283 -21.10 6.00 5.97
C LEU A 283 -21.38 4.49 5.78
N THR A 284 -20.35 3.71 5.42
CA THR A 284 -20.44 2.25 5.28
C THR A 284 -20.86 1.58 6.58
N VAL A 285 -20.22 1.93 7.70
CA VAL A 285 -20.55 1.37 9.02
C VAL A 285 -21.99 1.74 9.43
N ILE A 286 -22.45 2.95 9.17
CA ILE A 286 -23.82 3.38 9.45
C ILE A 286 -24.83 2.57 8.62
N ILE A 287 -24.58 2.39 7.32
CA ILE A 287 -25.44 1.57 6.45
C ILE A 287 -25.49 0.12 6.96
N TRP A 288 -24.35 -0.46 7.32
CA TRP A 288 -24.30 -1.79 7.90
C TRP A 288 -25.10 -1.90 9.19
N ALA A 289 -24.94 -0.95 10.11
CA ALA A 289 -25.69 -0.91 11.36
C ALA A 289 -27.20 -0.78 11.11
N MET A 290 -27.63 0.06 10.16
CA MET A 290 -29.04 0.22 9.79
C MET A 290 -29.62 -1.08 9.21
N CYS A 291 -28.90 -1.78 8.32
CA CYS A 291 -29.35 -3.06 7.77
C CYS A 291 -29.47 -4.16 8.84
N ILE A 292 -28.48 -4.27 9.74
CA ILE A 292 -28.50 -5.25 10.83
C ILE A 292 -29.65 -4.95 11.79
N THR A 293 -29.82 -3.69 12.21
CA THR A 293 -30.92 -3.30 13.10
C THR A 293 -32.28 -3.53 12.45
N PHE A 294 -32.44 -3.19 11.17
CA PHE A 294 -33.65 -3.50 10.40
C PHE A 294 -33.95 -5.00 10.36
N PHE A 295 -32.93 -5.84 10.14
CA PHE A 295 -33.07 -7.30 10.19
C PHE A 295 -33.52 -7.80 11.56
N LEU A 296 -32.91 -7.33 12.64
CA LEU A 296 -33.30 -7.71 14.00
C LEU A 296 -34.74 -7.31 14.31
N VAL A 297 -35.16 -6.09 13.97
CA VAL A 297 -36.55 -5.63 14.13
C VAL A 297 -37.51 -6.53 13.34
N MET A 298 -37.17 -6.86 12.09
CA MET A 298 -38.02 -7.73 11.28
C MET A 298 -38.11 -9.17 11.82
N LEU A 299 -37.06 -9.72 12.43
CA LEU A 299 -37.14 -11.01 13.12
C LEU A 299 -38.14 -11.00 14.28
N PHE A 300 -38.22 -9.91 15.05
CA PHE A 300 -39.23 -9.77 16.11
C PHE A 300 -40.64 -9.68 15.53
N VAL A 301 -40.83 -8.91 14.46
CA VAL A 301 -42.13 -8.74 13.80
C VAL A 301 -42.59 -10.02 13.10
N ARG A 302 -41.66 -10.85 12.61
CA ARG A 302 -41.96 -12.12 11.92
C ARG A 302 -42.86 -13.05 12.73
N ARG A 303 -42.78 -13.01 14.07
CA ARG A 303 -43.64 -13.81 14.95
C ARG A 303 -45.14 -13.56 14.73
N GLY A 304 -45.53 -12.42 14.17
CA GLY A 304 -46.92 -12.09 13.82
C GLY A 304 -47.38 -12.54 12.44
N VAL A 305 -46.56 -13.26 11.66
CA VAL A 305 -46.89 -13.69 10.29
C VAL A 305 -47.61 -15.05 10.33
N PHE A 306 -48.93 -15.04 10.11
CA PHE A 306 -49.80 -16.23 10.18
C PHE A 306 -49.83 -17.06 8.89
N TYR A 307 -49.40 -16.49 7.77
CA TYR A 307 -49.42 -17.10 6.44
C TYR A 307 -47.99 -17.26 5.93
N ASP A 308 -47.62 -18.48 5.52
CA ASP A 308 -46.37 -18.69 4.81
C ASP A 308 -46.46 -18.04 3.42
N MET A 309 -45.85 -16.86 3.30
CA MET A 309 -45.92 -16.03 2.10
C MET A 309 -45.18 -16.64 0.89
N SER A 310 -44.35 -17.66 1.12
CA SER A 310 -43.62 -18.37 0.08
C SER A 310 -44.42 -19.49 -0.59
N ASN A 311 -45.43 -20.02 0.09
CA ASN A 311 -46.23 -21.14 -0.39
C ASN A 311 -47.63 -20.69 -0.80
N ALA A 312 -47.83 -20.46 -2.10
CA ALA A 312 -49.12 -20.03 -2.65
C ALA A 312 -50.28 -21.02 -2.36
N LEU A 313 -49.97 -22.30 -2.17
CA LEU A 313 -50.94 -23.35 -1.87
C LEU A 313 -51.47 -23.22 -0.44
N HIS A 314 -50.58 -22.91 0.51
CA HIS A 314 -50.93 -22.64 1.91
C HIS A 314 -51.79 -21.37 2.07
N TRP A 315 -51.67 -20.40 1.15
CA TRP A 315 -52.55 -19.23 1.14
C TRP A 315 -53.96 -19.62 0.73
N ALA A 316 -54.07 -20.30 -0.41
CA ALA A 316 -55.34 -20.71 -0.98
C ALA A 316 -56.12 -21.58 0.03
N GLU A 317 -55.44 -22.51 0.69
CA GLU A 317 -56.04 -23.39 1.69
C GLU A 317 -56.63 -22.60 2.88
N LYS A 318 -55.88 -21.67 3.48
CA LYS A 318 -56.35 -20.92 4.65
C LYS A 318 -57.39 -19.84 4.33
N THR A 319 -57.33 -19.18 3.17
CA THR A 319 -58.31 -18.13 2.82
C THR A 319 -59.68 -18.71 2.53
N VAL A 320 -59.75 -19.91 1.94
CA VAL A 320 -61.02 -20.55 1.56
C VAL A 320 -61.74 -21.15 2.78
N TYR A 321 -60.99 -21.70 3.75
CA TYR A 321 -61.58 -22.28 4.97
C TYR A 321 -62.42 -21.28 5.77
N ARG A 322 -62.01 -20.00 5.79
CA ARG A 322 -62.68 -18.94 6.55
C ARG A 322 -64.01 -18.48 5.92
N GLN A 323 -64.15 -18.62 4.61
CA GLN A 323 -65.37 -18.19 3.90
C GLN A 323 -66.48 -19.23 4.02
N LEU A 324 -66.14 -20.53 4.06
CA LEU A 324 -67.10 -21.61 4.34
C LEU A 324 -67.66 -21.53 5.78
N GLU A 325 -66.86 -21.08 6.74
CA GLU A 325 -67.29 -20.92 8.14
C GLU A 325 -68.29 -19.77 8.34
N ASP A 326 -68.18 -18.71 7.53
CA ASP A 326 -69.11 -17.56 7.57
C ASP A 326 -70.40 -17.79 6.74
N ASP A 327 -70.34 -18.53 5.61
CA ASP A 327 -71.51 -18.75 4.75
C ASP A 327 -72.34 -20.01 5.10
N THR A 328 -71.80 -20.97 5.86
CA THR A 328 -72.54 -22.18 6.24
C THR A 328 -72.58 -22.39 7.75
N GLY A 329 -73.59 -21.80 8.39
CA GLY A 329 -73.95 -22.09 9.78
C GLY A 329 -74.43 -23.53 10.04
N THR A 330 -74.32 -24.46 9.10
CA THR A 330 -74.83 -25.83 9.26
C THR A 330 -74.14 -26.87 8.36
N GLU A 331 -73.84 -27.99 9.02
CA GLU A 331 -73.55 -29.34 8.55
C GLU A 331 -72.32 -29.63 7.65
N LYS A 332 -71.53 -30.57 8.17
CA LYS A 332 -70.31 -31.17 7.61
C LYS A 332 -70.60 -31.95 6.32
N GLY A 333 -70.77 -31.25 5.21
CA GLY A 333 -70.59 -31.81 3.88
C GLY A 333 -69.11 -31.83 3.52
N GLN A 334 -68.55 -33.00 3.19
CA GLN A 334 -67.16 -33.12 2.74
C GLN A 334 -67.02 -32.55 1.32
N VAL A 335 -66.79 -31.24 1.20
CA VAL A 335 -66.54 -30.58 -0.08
C VAL A 335 -65.14 -30.99 -0.56
N ARG A 336 -65.05 -31.69 -1.69
CA ARG A 336 -63.78 -31.91 -2.39
C ARG A 336 -63.53 -30.69 -3.28
N MET A 337 -62.45 -29.98 -3.02
CA MET A 337 -62.07 -28.80 -3.80
C MET A 337 -60.94 -29.15 -4.76
N PHE A 338 -61.08 -28.72 -6.00
CA PHE A 338 -60.06 -28.82 -7.03
C PHE A 338 -59.57 -27.42 -7.36
N VAL A 339 -58.26 -27.22 -7.27
CA VAL A 339 -57.61 -26.00 -7.78
C VAL A 339 -57.47 -26.20 -9.28
N GLU A 340 -58.40 -25.62 -10.05
CA GLU A 340 -58.31 -25.67 -11.50
C GLU A 340 -57.46 -24.47 -11.97
N LEU A 341 -56.29 -24.77 -12.55
CA LEU A 341 -55.49 -23.79 -13.27
C LEU A 341 -56.21 -23.47 -14.59
N LYS A 342 -57.18 -22.56 -14.56
CA LYS A 342 -57.78 -22.07 -15.81
C LYS A 342 -56.74 -21.31 -16.61
N GLY A 343 -56.61 -21.69 -17.88
CA GLY A 343 -55.53 -21.30 -18.77
C GLY A 343 -55.26 -19.79 -18.88
N LYS A 344 -54.11 -19.45 -19.49
CA LYS A 344 -53.65 -18.07 -19.69
C LYS A 344 -54.65 -17.27 -20.54
N THR A 345 -55.33 -16.32 -19.94
CA THR A 345 -55.88 -15.14 -20.63
C THR A 345 -54.97 -13.96 -20.31
N ASP A 346 -54.50 -13.27 -21.36
CA ASP A 346 -53.58 -12.10 -21.27
C ASP A 346 -52.28 -12.31 -20.48
N GLY A 347 -51.70 -13.51 -20.55
CA GLY A 347 -50.38 -13.80 -19.95
C GLY A 347 -50.38 -13.88 -18.42
N ARG A 348 -51.54 -13.81 -17.76
CA ARG A 348 -51.68 -14.01 -16.31
C ARG A 348 -52.23 -15.40 -16.03
N THR A 349 -51.63 -16.09 -15.07
CA THR A 349 -52.18 -17.36 -14.56
C THR A 349 -53.29 -17.03 -13.58
N LEU A 350 -54.53 -17.39 -13.92
CA LEU A 350 -55.67 -17.28 -13.04
C LEU A 350 -55.79 -18.57 -12.23
N VAL A 351 -55.86 -18.44 -10.92
CA VAL A 351 -56.18 -19.56 -10.03
C VAL A 351 -57.67 -19.44 -9.75
N ALA A 352 -58.46 -20.34 -10.35
CA ALA A 352 -59.88 -20.45 -10.04
C ALA A 352 -60.04 -21.56 -8.99
N VAL A 353 -60.62 -21.23 -7.85
CA VAL A 353 -61.05 -22.23 -6.88
C VAL A 353 -62.43 -22.69 -7.33
N VAL A 354 -62.55 -23.92 -7.80
CA VAL A 354 -63.82 -24.50 -8.22
C VAL A 354 -64.37 -25.33 -7.07
N HIS A 355 -65.55 -24.96 -6.58
CA HIS A 355 -66.29 -25.75 -5.60
C HIS A 355 -67.01 -26.88 -6.34
N GLU A 356 -66.54 -28.12 -6.19
CA GLU A 356 -67.35 -29.27 -6.55
C GLU A 356 -68.21 -29.63 -5.33
N GLN A 357 -69.46 -29.16 -5.33
CA GLN A 357 -70.46 -29.72 -4.44
C GLN A 357 -70.69 -31.17 -4.86
N VAL A 358 -70.16 -32.11 -4.07
CA VAL A 358 -70.56 -33.51 -4.15
C VAL A 358 -72.01 -33.57 -3.66
N ARG A 359 -72.98 -33.31 -4.55
CA ARG A 359 -74.39 -33.64 -4.30
C ARG A 359 -74.43 -35.14 -4.04
N SER A 360 -74.69 -35.52 -2.79
CA SER A 360 -75.28 -36.82 -2.48
C SER A 360 -76.43 -37.02 -3.47
N LYS A 361 -76.37 -38.08 -4.29
CA LYS A 361 -77.40 -38.44 -5.27
C LYS A 361 -78.79 -38.33 -4.63
N ASN A 362 -79.47 -37.22 -4.87
CA ASN A 362 -80.90 -37.10 -5.12
C ASN A 362 -81.23 -35.63 -5.37
N GLN A 363 -81.92 -35.40 -6.50
CA GLN A 363 -82.56 -34.18 -6.99
C GLN A 363 -81.75 -33.27 -7.93
N ASP A 364 -82.43 -33.03 -9.05
CA ASP A 364 -82.01 -32.51 -10.34
C ASP A 364 -81.58 -31.02 -10.34
N GLY A 365 -80.85 -30.65 -11.39
CA GLY A 365 -80.63 -29.26 -11.82
C GLY A 365 -79.19 -28.74 -11.61
N PRO A 366 -78.40 -28.54 -12.70
CA PRO A 366 -77.12 -27.83 -12.62
C PRO A 366 -77.35 -26.30 -12.58
N GLU A 367 -76.92 -25.65 -11.50
CA GLU A 367 -76.74 -24.19 -11.48
C GLU A 367 -75.25 -23.86 -11.73
N ASN A 368 -74.99 -23.19 -12.85
CA ASN A 368 -73.68 -22.63 -13.15
C ASN A 368 -73.55 -21.25 -12.50
N HIS A 369 -72.74 -21.15 -11.45
CA HIS A 369 -72.25 -19.85 -10.98
C HIS A 369 -70.85 -19.59 -11.56
N SER A 370 -70.78 -18.70 -12.54
CA SER A 370 -69.52 -18.15 -13.01
C SER A 370 -69.16 -16.92 -12.17
N PHE A 371 -68.01 -16.96 -11.52
CA PHE A 371 -67.40 -15.78 -10.90
C PHE A 371 -66.21 -15.34 -11.74
N GLN A 372 -66.24 -14.09 -12.22
CA GLN A 372 -65.07 -13.40 -12.75
C GLN A 372 -64.35 -12.70 -11.59
N VAL A 373 -63.04 -12.94 -11.46
CA VAL A 373 -62.16 -12.36 -10.42
C VAL A 373 -61.27 -11.27 -10.98
#